data_AF-A0A2X2I5H7-F1
#
_entry.id   AF-A0A2X2I5H7-F1
#
_cell.length_a   1.000
_cell.length_b   1.000
_cell.length_c   1.000
_cell.angle_alpha   90.00
_cell.angle_beta   90.00
_cell.angle_gamma   90.00
#
_symmetry.space_group_name_H-M   'P 1'
#
loop_
_entity.id
_entity.type
_entity.pdbx_description
1 polymer ?
#
loop_
_entity_poly.entity_id
_entity_poly.type
_entity_poly.pdbx_seq_one_letter_code
_entity_poly.pdbx_strand_id
1 'polypeptide(L)'
;MRILHTSDWHLGQNFYSKSREAEHQAFLDWLLETAQTHQVDAIIVAGDVFDTGSPPSYARTLYNRFVVNLQQTGCHLVVLAGNHDSVATLNESRDIMAFLNTTVVASAGHAPQILPRRDGTPGAVLCPIPFLRPRDIITSQAGLNGIEKQKHLLAAITDYYQQHYADACKLRGDQPLPIIATGHLTTVGASKSDAVRDIYIGTLDAFQAQNFPPADYIALGHIHRAQIIGGMEHVRYCGSPIPLSFDECGKSKYVHLV
;
A
#
# COMPACT_ATOMS: atom_id res chain seq x y z
N MET A 1 13.07 -1.61 -14.58
CA MET A 1 12.96 -1.80 -13.13
C MET A 1 11.94 -2.90 -12.90
N ARG A 2 12.15 -3.78 -11.91
CA ARG A 2 11.18 -4.79 -11.50
C ARG A 2 10.73 -4.52 -10.07
N ILE A 3 9.44 -4.56 -9.81
CA ILE A 3 8.91 -4.43 -8.46
C ILE A 3 8.05 -5.64 -8.07
N LEU A 4 7.94 -5.89 -6.77
CA LEU A 4 6.87 -6.71 -6.23
C LEU A 4 5.83 -5.82 -5.56
N HIS A 5 4.57 -5.99 -5.94
CA HIS A 5 3.43 -5.32 -5.34
C HIS A 5 2.63 -6.33 -4.49
N THR A 6 2.61 -6.07 -3.18
CA THR A 6 1.83 -6.78 -2.15
C THR A 6 1.11 -5.77 -1.25
N SER A 7 0.13 -6.20 -0.47
CA SER A 7 -0.62 -5.39 0.48
C SER A 7 -1.30 -6.28 1.51
N ASP A 8 -1.99 -5.69 2.48
CA ASP A 8 -2.96 -6.37 3.33
C ASP A 8 -2.37 -7.61 4.01
N TRP A 9 -1.20 -7.44 4.62
CA TRP A 9 -0.54 -8.50 5.36
C TRP A 9 -1.30 -8.84 6.63
N HIS A 10 -1.81 -7.82 7.33
CA HIS A 10 -2.49 -7.97 8.62
C HIS A 10 -1.64 -8.77 9.63
N LEU A 11 -0.35 -8.44 9.74
CA LEU A 11 0.54 -9.04 10.74
C LEU A 11 -0.05 -8.85 12.13
N GLY A 12 -0.13 -9.95 12.89
CA GLY A 12 -0.71 -9.93 14.23
C GLY A 12 -2.22 -10.18 14.29
N GLN A 13 -2.87 -10.52 13.17
CA GLN A 13 -4.30 -10.87 13.16
C GLN A 13 -4.62 -11.95 14.18
N ASN A 14 -5.63 -11.70 15.01
CA ASN A 14 -6.27 -12.72 15.84
C ASN A 14 -7.42 -13.35 15.06
N PHE A 15 -7.18 -14.50 14.45
CA PHE A 15 -8.16 -15.18 13.61
C PHE A 15 -8.89 -16.26 14.41
N TYR A 16 -10.02 -15.89 15.04
CA TYR A 16 -10.80 -16.79 15.89
C TYR A 16 -9.94 -17.50 16.96
N SER A 17 -9.14 -16.74 17.72
CA SER A 17 -8.18 -17.22 18.73
C SER A 17 -6.92 -17.91 18.18
N LYS A 18 -6.73 -17.95 16.86
CA LYS A 18 -5.54 -18.50 16.21
C LYS A 18 -4.60 -17.38 15.78
N SER A 19 -3.31 -17.59 16.05
CA SER A 19 -2.23 -16.78 15.48
C SER A 19 -2.00 -17.16 14.01
N ARG A 20 -1.63 -16.17 13.20
CA ARG A 20 -1.21 -16.34 11.80
C ARG A 20 0.31 -16.32 11.63
N GLU A 21 1.07 -16.28 12.74
CA GLU A 21 2.53 -16.10 12.74
C GLU A 21 3.27 -17.10 11.85
N ALA A 22 2.89 -18.38 11.88
CA ALA A 22 3.55 -19.41 11.08
C ALA A 22 3.32 -19.21 9.57
N GLU A 23 2.10 -18.85 9.17
CA GLU A 23 1.75 -18.58 7.77
C GLU A 23 2.44 -17.30 7.27
N HIS A 24 2.46 -16.26 8.10
CA HIS A 24 3.18 -15.03 7.80
C HIS A 24 4.68 -15.25 7.70
N GLN A 25 5.29 -16.03 8.59
CA GLN A 25 6.70 -16.36 8.51
C GLN A 25 7.02 -17.07 7.19
N ALA A 26 6.24 -18.10 6.84
CA ALA A 26 6.42 -18.82 5.58
C ALA A 26 6.24 -17.90 4.35
N PHE A 27 5.25 -17.01 4.37
CA PHE A 27 5.05 -16.02 3.32
C PHE A 27 6.24 -15.06 3.19
N LEU A 28 6.74 -14.51 4.30
CA LEU A 28 7.85 -13.55 4.29
C LEU A 28 9.16 -14.19 3.81
N ASP A 29 9.40 -15.45 4.18
CA ASP A 29 10.53 -16.23 3.68
C ASP A 29 10.41 -16.48 2.16
N TRP A 30 9.21 -16.89 1.70
CA TRP A 30 8.92 -17.06 0.28
C TRP A 30 9.07 -15.73 -0.50
N LEU A 31 8.66 -14.61 0.09
CA LEU A 31 8.76 -13.29 -0.54
C LEU A 31 10.23 -12.88 -0.75
N LEU A 32 11.10 -13.18 0.21
CA LEU A 32 12.54 -12.96 0.09
C LEU A 32 13.16 -13.81 -1.02
N GLU A 33 12.85 -15.11 -1.06
CA GLU A 33 13.31 -16.01 -2.12
C GLU A 33 12.82 -15.53 -3.50
N THR A 34 11.56 -15.13 -3.60
CA THR A 34 10.96 -14.62 -4.83
C THR A 34 11.65 -13.33 -5.29
N ALA A 35 11.91 -12.40 -4.37
CA ALA A 35 12.61 -11.15 -4.68
C ALA A 35 14.04 -11.39 -5.18
N GLN A 36 14.74 -12.37 -4.63
CA GLN A 36 16.06 -12.79 -5.12
C GLN A 36 15.96 -13.44 -6.50
N THR A 37 15.08 -14.43 -6.65
CA THR A 37 14.88 -15.21 -7.88
C THR A 37 14.58 -14.32 -9.07
N HIS A 38 13.68 -13.36 -8.89
CA HIS A 38 13.23 -12.46 -9.96
C HIS A 38 14.07 -11.19 -10.09
N GLN A 39 15.17 -11.05 -9.33
CA GLN A 39 16.05 -9.88 -9.37
C GLN A 39 15.25 -8.57 -9.21
N VAL A 40 14.42 -8.52 -8.16
CA VAL A 40 13.50 -7.42 -7.86
C VAL A 40 14.26 -6.22 -7.30
N ASP A 41 14.00 -5.04 -7.85
CA ASP A 41 14.62 -3.78 -7.44
C ASP A 41 13.95 -3.19 -6.19
N ALA A 42 12.62 -3.26 -6.12
CA ALA A 42 11.86 -2.78 -4.97
C ALA A 42 10.63 -3.64 -4.62
N ILE A 43 10.28 -3.70 -3.34
CA ILE A 43 9.02 -4.28 -2.85
C ILE A 43 8.14 -3.13 -2.35
N ILE A 44 6.87 -3.10 -2.78
CA ILE A 44 5.87 -2.14 -2.32
C ILE A 44 4.80 -2.88 -1.53
N VAL A 45 4.63 -2.48 -0.26
CA VAL A 45 3.54 -2.93 0.62
C VAL A 45 2.49 -1.82 0.69
N ALA A 46 1.40 -1.98 -0.06
CA ALA A 46 0.37 -0.95 -0.26
C ALA A 46 -0.66 -0.90 0.90
N GLY A 47 -0.17 -0.81 2.14
CA GLY A 47 -1.00 -0.66 3.34
C GLY A 47 -1.40 -1.97 4.02
N ASP A 48 -1.96 -1.79 5.22
CA ASP A 48 -2.39 -2.82 6.18
C ASP A 48 -1.29 -3.84 6.46
N VAL A 49 -0.14 -3.32 6.90
CA VAL A 49 1.01 -4.11 7.36
C VAL A 49 0.61 -4.88 8.61
N PHE A 50 0.01 -4.19 9.58
CA PHE A 50 -0.46 -4.75 10.83
C PHE A 50 -1.98 -4.82 10.87
N ASP A 51 -2.52 -5.84 11.53
CA ASP A 51 -3.97 -5.99 11.68
C ASP A 51 -4.60 -4.92 12.59
N THR A 52 -3.79 -4.32 13.47
CA THR A 52 -4.24 -3.24 14.36
C THR A 52 -3.14 -2.21 14.55
N GLY A 53 -3.51 -1.02 15.00
CA GLY A 53 -2.58 0.03 15.38
C GLY A 53 -1.75 -0.26 16.64
N SER A 54 -1.91 -1.41 17.29
CA SER A 54 -1.12 -1.84 18.45
C SER A 54 -0.74 -3.32 18.29
N PRO A 55 0.14 -3.64 17.33
CA PRO A 55 0.44 -5.02 17.00
C PRO A 55 1.17 -5.73 18.14
N PRO A 56 0.92 -7.05 18.32
CA PRO A 56 1.59 -7.85 19.33
C PRO A 56 3.09 -7.98 19.04
N SER A 57 3.88 -8.33 20.06
CA SER A 57 5.34 -8.37 19.94
C SER A 57 5.82 -9.27 18.80
N TYR A 58 5.22 -10.45 18.61
CA TYR A 58 5.63 -11.37 17.54
C TYR A 58 5.43 -10.77 16.14
N ALA A 59 4.39 -9.96 15.93
CA ALA A 59 4.13 -9.30 14.65
C ALA A 59 5.17 -8.21 14.37
N ARG A 60 5.54 -7.43 15.39
CA ARG A 60 6.65 -6.46 15.30
C ARG A 60 7.97 -7.16 15.01
N THR A 61 8.21 -8.33 15.62
CA THR A 61 9.38 -9.17 15.36
C THR A 61 9.40 -9.69 13.93
N LEU A 62 8.28 -10.16 13.39
CA LEU A 62 8.16 -10.60 11.99
C LEU A 62 8.53 -9.48 11.02
N TYR A 63 7.93 -8.30 11.21
CA TYR A 63 8.20 -7.12 10.38
C TYR A 63 9.69 -6.73 10.44
N ASN A 64 10.26 -6.55 11.63
CA ASN A 64 11.66 -6.17 11.79
C ASN A 64 12.61 -7.23 11.22
N ARG A 65 12.33 -8.52 11.44
CA ARG A 65 13.12 -9.62 10.89
C ARG A 65 13.08 -9.64 9.37
N PHE A 66 11.91 -9.40 8.76
CA PHE A 66 11.79 -9.30 7.31
C PHE A 66 12.66 -8.16 6.77
N VAL A 67 12.60 -6.97 7.36
CA VAL A 67 13.43 -5.83 6.92
C VAL A 67 14.93 -6.15 7.04
N VAL A 68 15.35 -6.77 8.15
CA VAL A 68 16.75 -7.19 8.35
C VAL A 68 17.18 -8.21 7.31
N ASN A 69 16.36 -9.24 7.04
CA ASN A 69 16.68 -10.27 6.05
C ASN A 69 16.72 -9.70 4.62
N LEU A 70 15.88 -8.71 4.32
CA LEU A 70 15.85 -8.06 3.01
C LEU A 70 17.17 -7.37 2.66
N GLN A 71 17.96 -6.95 3.65
CA GLN A 71 19.27 -6.31 3.40
C GLN A 71 20.24 -7.22 2.64
N GLN A 72 20.07 -8.55 2.75
CA GLN A 72 20.89 -9.52 2.01
C GLN A 72 20.64 -9.49 0.49
N THR A 73 19.58 -8.82 0.04
CA THR A 73 19.13 -8.80 -1.36
C THR A 73 19.52 -7.53 -2.12
N GLY A 74 19.83 -6.44 -1.40
CA GLY A 74 20.00 -5.10 -1.99
C GLY A 74 18.70 -4.47 -2.54
N CYS A 75 17.54 -5.07 -2.26
CA CYS A 75 16.23 -4.56 -2.66
C CYS A 75 15.78 -3.39 -1.77
N HIS A 76 15.08 -2.42 -2.35
CA HIS A 76 14.46 -1.33 -1.61
C HIS A 76 13.06 -1.71 -1.14
N LEU A 77 12.70 -1.42 0.12
CA LEU A 77 11.35 -1.65 0.63
C LEU A 77 10.58 -0.34 0.74
N VAL A 78 9.33 -0.34 0.31
CA VAL A 78 8.37 0.74 0.53
C VAL A 78 7.22 0.19 1.35
N VAL A 79 7.02 0.79 2.52
CA VAL A 79 5.96 0.42 3.46
C VAL A 79 4.99 1.59 3.57
N LEU A 80 3.74 1.37 3.18
CA LEU A 80 2.68 2.35 3.31
C LEU A 80 1.76 1.96 4.46
N ALA A 81 1.18 2.96 5.15
CA ALA A 81 0.11 2.70 6.10
C ALA A 81 -1.21 2.41 5.36
N GLY A 82 -1.93 1.39 5.79
CA GLY A 82 -3.34 1.23 5.48
C GLY A 82 -4.24 1.84 6.56
N ASN A 83 -5.53 1.47 6.55
CA ASN A 83 -6.47 1.98 7.54
C ASN A 83 -6.39 1.26 8.89
N HIS A 84 -5.79 0.06 8.96
CA HIS A 84 -5.54 -0.67 10.21
C HIS A 84 -4.29 -0.16 10.93
N ASP A 85 -3.34 0.39 10.17
CA ASP A 85 -2.06 0.84 10.70
C ASP A 85 -2.19 2.16 11.49
N SER A 86 -1.51 2.20 12.64
CA SER A 86 -1.30 3.43 13.40
C SER A 86 -0.15 4.24 12.77
N VAL A 87 -0.42 5.51 12.48
CA VAL A 87 0.64 6.44 12.02
C VAL A 87 1.78 6.54 13.01
N ALA A 88 1.46 6.64 14.30
CA ALA A 88 2.48 6.72 15.33
C ALA A 88 3.34 5.47 15.33
N THR A 89 2.72 4.29 15.23
CA THR A 89 3.43 3.01 15.30
C THR A 89 4.35 2.77 14.13
N LEU A 90 3.94 3.07 12.89
CA LEU A 90 4.86 2.99 11.77
C LEU A 90 5.98 4.04 11.85
N ASN A 91 5.65 5.26 12.32
CA ASN A 91 6.64 6.32 12.50
C ASN A 91 7.63 6.06 13.64
N GLU A 92 7.34 5.19 14.62
CA GLU A 92 8.28 4.77 15.69
C GLU A 92 9.63 4.32 15.11
N SER A 93 9.60 3.67 13.94
CA SER A 93 10.79 3.08 13.32
C SER A 93 11.17 3.72 11.98
N ARG A 94 10.40 4.67 11.44
CA ARG A 94 10.63 5.25 10.10
C ARG A 94 12.10 5.66 9.88
N ASP A 95 12.66 6.40 10.82
CA ASP A 95 14.03 6.94 10.67
C ASP A 95 15.10 5.85 10.84
N ILE A 96 14.82 4.80 11.60
CA ILE A 96 15.68 3.61 11.70
C ILE A 96 15.62 2.81 10.37
N MET A 97 14.42 2.65 9.82
CA MET A 97 14.17 1.93 8.57
C MET A 97 14.87 2.60 7.38
N ALA A 98 15.06 3.93 7.41
CA ALA A 98 15.80 4.66 6.39
C ALA A 98 17.27 4.21 6.27
N PHE A 99 17.89 3.69 7.33
CA PHE A 99 19.24 3.10 7.29
C PHE A 99 19.26 1.67 6.71
N LEU A 100 18.09 1.07 6.48
CA LEU A 100 17.89 -0.30 6.05
C LEU A 100 17.20 -0.36 4.67
N ASN A 101 17.53 0.57 3.78
CA ASN A 101 16.95 0.69 2.43
C ASN A 101 15.42 0.58 2.42
N THR A 102 14.77 1.15 3.44
CA THR A 102 13.33 1.04 3.65
C THR A 102 12.72 2.42 3.82
N THR A 103 11.79 2.77 2.94
CA THR A 103 10.96 3.97 3.06
C THR A 103 9.65 3.60 3.73
N VAL A 104 9.37 4.21 4.89
CA VAL A 104 8.08 4.08 5.57
C VAL A 104 7.28 5.37 5.41
N VAL A 105 6.08 5.28 4.82
CA VAL A 105 5.19 6.42 4.59
C VAL A 105 3.83 6.15 5.23
N ALA A 106 3.64 6.74 6.41
CA ALA A 106 2.45 6.45 7.23
C ALA A 106 1.32 7.48 7.10
N SER A 107 1.62 8.69 6.64
CA SER A 107 0.67 9.81 6.55
C SER A 107 0.69 10.48 5.18
N ALA A 108 -0.33 11.27 4.90
CA ALA A 108 -0.38 12.13 3.73
C ALA A 108 0.76 13.18 3.75
N GLY A 109 1.03 13.78 2.59
CA GLY A 109 1.97 14.88 2.38
C GLY A 109 3.40 14.48 2.01
N HIS A 110 3.70 13.19 1.85
CA HIS A 110 5.04 12.77 1.44
C HIS A 110 5.27 13.06 -0.05
N ALA A 111 6.31 13.83 -0.37
CA ALA A 111 6.65 14.17 -1.74
C ALA A 111 6.98 12.90 -2.57
N PRO A 112 6.76 12.94 -3.90
CA PRO A 112 7.28 11.90 -4.79
C PRO A 112 8.79 11.72 -4.65
N GLN A 113 9.28 10.50 -4.84
CA GLN A 113 10.70 10.16 -4.68
C GLN A 113 11.19 9.24 -5.80
N ILE A 114 12.50 9.25 -6.05
CA ILE A 114 13.13 8.29 -6.95
C ILE A 114 13.30 6.96 -6.22
N LEU A 115 12.80 5.87 -6.81
CA LEU A 115 13.18 4.52 -6.40
C LEU A 115 14.45 4.10 -7.14
N PRO A 116 15.49 3.63 -6.43
CA PRO A 116 16.68 3.11 -7.05
C PRO A 116 16.44 1.70 -7.62
N ARG A 117 17.20 1.34 -8.65
CA ARG A 117 17.48 -0.06 -9.00
C ARG A 117 18.54 -0.63 -8.05
N ARG A 118 18.78 -1.94 -8.10
CA ARG A 118 19.82 -2.58 -7.26
C ARG A 118 21.22 -2.01 -7.44
N ASP A 119 21.53 -1.45 -8.61
CA ASP A 119 22.82 -0.79 -8.90
C ASP A 119 22.89 0.67 -8.44
N GLY A 120 21.82 1.17 -7.80
CA GLY A 120 21.70 2.56 -7.32
C GLY A 120 21.23 3.56 -8.37
N THR A 121 21.06 3.17 -9.63
CA THR A 121 20.57 4.07 -10.68
C THR A 121 19.06 4.34 -10.54
N PRO A 122 18.54 5.50 -10.99
CA PRO A 122 17.11 5.78 -10.99
C PRO A 122 16.30 4.72 -11.75
N GLY A 123 15.32 4.11 -11.07
CA GLY A 123 14.50 3.05 -11.61
C GLY A 123 13.07 3.48 -11.94
N ALA A 124 12.47 4.28 -11.06
CA ALA A 124 11.10 4.82 -11.19
C ALA A 124 10.94 6.08 -10.35
N VAL A 125 9.90 6.87 -10.63
CA VAL A 125 9.39 7.88 -9.72
C VAL A 125 8.19 7.29 -8.98
N LEU A 126 8.22 7.30 -7.65
CA LEU A 126 7.14 6.81 -6.81
C LEU A 126 6.36 7.99 -6.22
N CYS A 127 5.03 7.94 -6.30
CA CYS A 127 4.11 8.72 -5.45
C CYS A 127 3.68 7.83 -4.27
N PRO A 128 4.32 7.93 -3.09
CA PRO A 128 4.00 7.09 -1.95
C PRO A 128 2.76 7.65 -1.24
N ILE A 129 1.59 7.18 -1.65
CA ILE A 129 0.30 7.60 -1.13
C ILE A 129 -0.26 6.47 -0.25
N PRO A 130 -0.27 6.64 1.08
CA PRO A 130 -0.86 5.66 2.00
C PRO A 130 -2.39 5.84 2.06
N PHE A 131 -3.05 5.19 3.03
CA PHE A 131 -4.43 5.51 3.39
C PHE A 131 -4.54 6.99 3.79
N LEU A 132 -5.37 7.75 3.05
CA LEU A 132 -5.59 9.17 3.28
C LEU A 132 -6.67 9.38 4.33
N ARG A 133 -6.29 9.74 5.56
CA ARG A 133 -7.31 10.07 6.57
C ARG A 133 -7.96 11.39 6.18
N PRO A 134 -9.30 11.54 6.24
CA PRO A 134 -9.96 12.76 5.81
C PRO A 134 -9.38 14.01 6.46
N ARG A 135 -9.16 13.99 7.78
CA ARG A 135 -8.56 15.12 8.53
C ARG A 135 -7.19 15.59 8.03
N ASP A 136 -6.46 14.76 7.28
CA ASP A 136 -5.14 15.09 6.75
C ASP A 136 -5.22 15.80 5.38
N ILE A 137 -6.37 15.70 4.68
CA ILE A 137 -6.56 16.19 3.31
C ILE A 137 -7.76 17.13 3.13
N ILE A 138 -8.67 17.22 4.11
CA ILE A 138 -9.81 18.14 4.09
C ILE A 138 -9.77 19.11 5.27
N THR A 139 -10.09 20.36 4.98
CA THR A 139 -10.43 21.35 6.02
C THR A 139 -11.92 21.25 6.31
N SER A 140 -12.30 20.97 7.56
CA SER A 140 -13.70 20.83 7.93
C SER A 140 -14.50 22.12 7.70
N GLN A 141 -15.68 21.99 7.09
CA GLN A 141 -16.61 23.08 6.88
C GLN A 141 -17.94 22.76 7.56
N ALA A 142 -18.43 23.69 8.38
CA ALA A 142 -19.72 23.56 9.05
C ALA A 142 -20.87 23.67 8.04
N GLY A 143 -21.98 22.97 8.30
CA GLY A 143 -23.21 23.08 7.50
C GLY A 143 -23.32 22.15 6.29
N LEU A 144 -22.27 21.37 5.96
CA LEU A 144 -22.33 20.42 4.85
C LEU A 144 -23.29 19.26 5.13
N ASN A 145 -24.18 18.98 4.18
CA ASN A 145 -25.01 17.77 4.18
C ASN A 145 -24.21 16.52 3.74
N GLY A 146 -24.82 15.34 3.82
CA GLY A 146 -24.13 14.07 3.51
C GLY A 146 -23.57 14.00 2.08
N ILE A 147 -24.33 14.46 1.09
CA ILE A 147 -23.93 14.44 -0.33
C ILE A 147 -22.76 15.40 -0.56
N GLU A 148 -22.78 16.57 0.07
CA GLU A 148 -21.70 17.55 -0.02
C GLU A 148 -20.41 17.02 0.60
N LYS A 149 -20.49 16.36 1.77
CA LYS A 149 -19.32 15.70 2.39
C LYS A 149 -18.72 14.64 1.48
N GLN A 150 -19.55 13.84 0.81
CA GLN A 150 -19.09 12.84 -0.16
C GLN A 150 -18.35 13.47 -1.33
N LYS A 151 -18.95 14.49 -1.96
CA LYS A 151 -18.33 15.21 -3.07
C LYS A 151 -17.02 15.88 -2.64
N HIS A 152 -16.99 16.47 -1.46
CA HIS A 152 -15.81 17.14 -0.92
C HIS A 152 -14.65 16.16 -0.71
N LEU A 153 -14.90 15.01 -0.07
CA LEU A 153 -13.86 14.00 0.15
C LEU A 153 -13.40 13.37 -1.17
N LEU A 154 -14.32 13.08 -2.09
CA LEU A 154 -13.97 12.56 -3.42
C LEU A 154 -13.08 13.54 -4.19
N ALA A 155 -13.43 14.83 -4.19
CA ALA A 155 -12.63 15.88 -4.83
C ALA A 155 -11.25 15.99 -4.17
N ALA A 156 -11.19 16.04 -2.83
CA ALA A 156 -9.92 16.15 -2.11
C ALA A 156 -8.98 14.96 -2.40
N ILE A 157 -9.49 13.73 -2.44
CA ILE A 157 -8.68 12.56 -2.81
C ILE A 157 -8.23 12.69 -4.27
N THR A 158 -9.13 13.06 -5.19
CA THR A 158 -8.81 13.23 -6.61
C THR A 158 -7.70 14.26 -6.79
N ASP A 159 -7.86 15.45 -6.22
CA ASP A 159 -6.91 16.56 -6.31
C ASP A 159 -5.56 16.19 -5.68
N TYR A 160 -5.57 15.47 -4.56
CA TYR A 160 -4.36 14.96 -3.93
C TYR A 160 -3.57 14.05 -4.88
N TYR A 161 -4.24 13.09 -5.53
CA TYR A 161 -3.59 12.23 -6.51
C TYR A 161 -3.06 13.00 -7.73
N GLN A 162 -3.85 13.94 -8.27
CA GLN A 162 -3.45 14.74 -9.43
C GLN A 162 -2.24 15.64 -9.12
N GLN A 163 -2.23 16.27 -7.94
CA GLN A 163 -1.13 17.12 -7.49
C GLN A 163 0.16 16.31 -7.32
N HIS A 164 0.10 15.16 -6.62
CA HIS A 164 1.28 14.30 -6.44
C HIS A 164 1.79 13.74 -7.78
N TYR A 165 0.89 13.39 -8.70
CA TYR A 165 1.29 12.96 -10.04
C TYR A 165 1.95 14.09 -10.85
N ALA A 166 1.42 15.32 -10.78
CA ALA A 166 2.04 16.47 -11.41
C ALA A 166 3.45 16.74 -10.84
N ASP A 167 3.63 16.60 -9.53
CA ASP A 167 4.93 16.76 -8.89
C ASP A 167 5.90 15.61 -9.23
N ALA A 168 5.39 14.38 -9.42
CA ALA A 168 6.18 13.26 -9.93
C ALA A 168 6.63 13.49 -11.38
N CYS A 169 5.76 14.05 -12.23
CA CYS A 169 6.14 14.45 -13.59
C CYS A 169 7.26 15.50 -13.58
N LYS A 170 7.19 16.49 -12.67
CA LYS A 170 8.26 17.48 -12.50
C LYS A 170 9.57 16.82 -12.04
N LEU A 171 9.49 15.91 -11.07
CA LEU A 171 10.67 15.19 -10.55
C LEU A 171 11.30 14.27 -11.61
N ARG A 172 10.48 13.63 -12.45
CA ARG A 172 10.94 12.83 -13.59
C ARG A 172 11.75 13.67 -14.57
N GLY A 173 11.25 14.86 -14.91
CA GLY A 173 11.77 15.67 -16.01
C GLY A 173 11.73 14.87 -17.32
N ASP A 174 12.82 14.91 -18.07
CA ASP A 174 12.98 14.22 -19.36
C ASP A 174 13.48 12.76 -19.22
N GLN A 175 13.65 12.28 -17.98
CA GLN A 175 14.17 10.93 -17.76
C GLN A 175 13.12 9.88 -18.17
N PRO A 176 13.52 8.78 -18.82
CA PRO A 176 12.61 7.70 -19.22
C PRO A 176 12.28 6.77 -18.03
N LEU A 177 11.69 7.34 -16.98
CA LEU A 177 11.31 6.63 -15.76
C LEU A 177 9.79 6.45 -15.70
N PRO A 178 9.28 5.25 -15.36
CA PRO A 178 7.88 5.08 -15.07
C PRO A 178 7.51 5.81 -13.77
N ILE A 179 6.29 6.34 -13.73
CA ILE A 179 5.66 6.86 -12.52
C ILE A 179 4.77 5.78 -11.92
N ILE A 180 5.07 5.40 -10.69
CA ILE A 180 4.28 4.44 -9.90
C ILE A 180 3.53 5.24 -8.84
N ALA A 181 2.21 5.13 -8.79
CA ALA A 181 1.43 5.65 -7.69
C ALA A 181 0.93 4.50 -6.80
N THR A 182 0.72 4.79 -5.52
CA THR A 182 0.16 3.80 -4.58
C THR A 182 -1.18 4.27 -4.05
N GLY A 183 -1.86 3.43 -3.30
CA GLY A 183 -3.09 3.81 -2.63
C GLY A 183 -3.62 2.72 -1.72
N HIS A 184 -4.49 3.13 -0.81
CA HIS A 184 -5.17 2.20 0.08
C HIS A 184 -6.60 2.72 0.30
N LEU A 185 -7.54 2.19 -0.47
CA LEU A 185 -8.95 2.62 -0.47
C LEU A 185 -9.84 1.56 -1.14
N THR A 186 -11.16 1.72 -1.09
CA THR A 186 -12.11 0.90 -1.89
C THR A 186 -12.46 1.63 -3.19
N THR A 187 -12.37 0.95 -4.33
CA THR A 187 -12.80 1.47 -5.65
C THR A 187 -14.19 0.96 -6.05
N VAL A 188 -14.87 1.70 -6.93
CA VAL A 188 -16.15 1.28 -7.52
C VAL A 188 -15.97 -0.06 -8.25
N GLY A 189 -16.87 -1.01 -7.99
CA GLY A 189 -16.85 -2.34 -8.60
C GLY A 189 -15.87 -3.32 -7.96
N ALA A 190 -15.15 -2.94 -6.90
CA ALA A 190 -14.26 -3.86 -6.19
C ALA A 190 -15.05 -4.98 -5.50
N SER A 191 -14.60 -6.22 -5.68
CA SER A 191 -15.14 -7.38 -4.96
C SER A 191 -14.52 -7.44 -3.55
N LYS A 192 -15.33 -7.17 -2.51
CA LYS A 192 -14.94 -7.26 -1.10
C LYS A 192 -15.02 -8.70 -0.56
N SER A 193 -14.30 -8.98 0.51
CA SER A 193 -14.42 -10.18 1.36
C SER A 193 -14.77 -9.78 2.80
N ASP A 194 -15.12 -10.73 3.65
CA ASP A 194 -15.64 -10.45 5.00
C ASP A 194 -14.62 -9.74 5.91
N ALA A 195 -13.31 -9.94 5.68
CA ALA A 195 -12.27 -9.28 6.46
C ALA A 195 -12.04 -7.80 6.08
N VAL A 196 -12.57 -7.33 4.95
CA VAL A 196 -12.43 -5.93 4.52
C VAL A 196 -13.34 -5.05 5.38
N ARG A 197 -12.75 -4.11 6.12
CA ARG A 197 -13.52 -3.14 6.91
C ARG A 197 -14.00 -1.99 6.04
N ASP A 198 -15.22 -1.51 6.29
CA ASP A 198 -15.68 -0.30 5.63
C ASP A 198 -14.85 0.92 6.11
N ILE A 199 -14.33 1.67 5.15
CA ILE A 199 -13.60 2.92 5.36
C ILE A 199 -14.44 4.11 4.92
N TYR A 200 -14.07 5.30 5.37
CA TYR A 200 -14.78 6.55 5.05
C TYR A 200 -16.30 6.50 5.34
N ILE A 201 -16.70 5.73 6.36
CA ILE A 201 -18.11 5.51 6.74
C ILE A 201 -18.85 6.85 6.88
N GLY A 202 -19.98 6.96 6.18
CA GLY A 202 -20.82 8.16 6.18
C GLY A 202 -20.27 9.32 5.33
N THR A 203 -19.21 9.09 4.55
CA THR A 203 -18.65 10.09 3.63
C THR A 203 -18.43 9.56 2.22
N LEU A 204 -17.67 8.48 2.01
CA LEU A 204 -17.36 7.99 0.65
C LEU A 204 -17.41 6.46 0.60
N ASP A 205 -18.37 5.91 -0.14
CA ASP A 205 -18.53 4.45 -0.24
C ASP A 205 -17.45 3.81 -1.11
N ALA A 206 -17.09 4.45 -2.22
CA ALA A 206 -16.11 3.94 -3.16
C ALA A 206 -15.53 5.06 -4.04
N PHE A 207 -14.25 4.94 -4.38
CA PHE A 207 -13.53 5.84 -5.28
C PHE A 207 -13.68 5.41 -6.75
N GLN A 208 -13.92 6.38 -7.63
CA GLN A 208 -14.06 6.13 -9.06
C GLN A 208 -12.67 5.99 -9.71
N ALA A 209 -12.40 4.85 -10.33
CA ALA A 209 -11.06 4.56 -10.83
C ALA A 209 -10.61 5.51 -11.96
N GLN A 210 -11.55 6.07 -12.74
CA GLN A 210 -11.25 7.09 -13.75
C GLN A 210 -10.72 8.41 -13.16
N ASN A 211 -10.83 8.61 -11.85
CA ASN A 211 -10.28 9.80 -11.17
C ASN A 211 -8.79 9.63 -10.84
N PHE A 212 -8.23 8.42 -10.99
CA PHE A 212 -6.80 8.24 -10.86
C PHE A 212 -6.03 8.98 -11.97
N PRO A 213 -4.83 9.48 -11.66
CA PRO A 213 -3.96 10.09 -12.66
C PRO A 213 -3.37 9.03 -13.58
N PRO A 214 -2.89 9.41 -14.78
CA PRO A 214 -2.35 8.47 -15.76
C PRO A 214 -0.92 8.01 -15.43
N ALA A 215 -0.73 7.45 -14.23
CA ALA A 215 0.52 6.80 -13.84
C ALA A 215 0.73 5.48 -14.60
N ASP A 216 1.98 5.10 -14.83
CA ASP A 216 2.34 3.88 -15.55
C ASP A 216 1.91 2.61 -14.79
N TYR A 217 1.87 2.69 -13.45
CA TYR A 217 1.29 1.65 -12.59
C TYR A 217 0.69 2.25 -11.31
N ILE A 218 -0.45 1.71 -10.88
CA ILE A 218 -1.13 2.08 -9.63
C ILE A 218 -1.29 0.83 -8.76
N ALA A 219 -0.49 0.80 -7.69
CA ALA A 219 -0.45 -0.29 -6.70
C ALA A 219 -1.41 0.01 -5.53
N LEU A 220 -2.58 -0.64 -5.53
CA LEU A 220 -3.58 -0.46 -4.49
C LEU A 220 -3.59 -1.63 -3.48
N GLY A 221 -3.84 -1.32 -2.21
CA GLY A 221 -4.25 -2.28 -1.17
C GLY A 221 -5.62 -1.92 -0.59
N HIS A 222 -6.04 -2.63 0.48
CA HIS A 222 -7.34 -2.62 1.19
C HIS A 222 -8.27 -3.76 0.79
N ILE A 223 -8.23 -4.19 -0.47
CA ILE A 223 -9.10 -5.24 -0.99
C ILE A 223 -8.33 -6.54 -1.11
N HIS A 224 -8.75 -7.57 -0.38
CA HIS A 224 -7.98 -8.81 -0.19
C HIS A 224 -7.96 -9.76 -1.38
N ARG A 225 -8.77 -9.50 -2.42
CA ARG A 225 -8.80 -10.29 -3.66
C ARG A 225 -8.11 -9.54 -4.80
N ALA A 226 -7.10 -10.18 -5.39
CA ALA A 226 -6.44 -9.68 -6.59
C ALA A 226 -7.44 -9.43 -7.72
N GLN A 227 -7.43 -8.23 -8.29
CA GLN A 227 -8.33 -7.87 -9.40
C GLN A 227 -7.84 -6.62 -10.15
N ILE A 228 -8.26 -6.53 -11.42
CA ILE A 228 -8.08 -5.35 -12.28
C ILE A 228 -9.20 -4.36 -11.99
N ILE A 229 -8.88 -3.07 -11.94
CA ILE A 229 -9.85 -2.02 -11.62
C ILE A 229 -10.27 -1.26 -12.89
N GLY A 230 -11.59 -1.16 -13.11
CA GLY A 230 -12.14 -0.38 -14.22
C GLY A 230 -11.69 -0.86 -15.61
N GLY A 231 -11.26 -2.11 -15.76
CA GLY A 231 -10.69 -2.65 -17.01
C GLY A 231 -9.28 -2.14 -17.33
N MET A 232 -8.63 -1.42 -16.42
CA MET A 232 -7.31 -0.83 -16.62
C MET A 232 -6.23 -1.76 -16.08
N GLU A 233 -5.46 -2.42 -16.96
CA GLU A 233 -4.45 -3.40 -16.54
C GLU A 233 -3.37 -2.85 -15.61
N HIS A 234 -3.12 -1.53 -15.65
CA HIS A 234 -2.14 -0.83 -14.84
C HIS A 234 -2.67 -0.40 -13.45
N VAL A 235 -3.95 -0.60 -13.14
CA VAL A 235 -4.55 -0.28 -11.83
C VAL A 235 -5.04 -1.57 -11.17
N ARG A 236 -4.36 -2.00 -10.11
CA ARG A 236 -4.56 -3.34 -9.54
C ARG A 236 -4.65 -3.32 -8.02
N TYR A 237 -5.51 -4.19 -7.48
CA TYR A 237 -5.25 -4.78 -6.16
C TYR A 237 -4.43 -6.05 -6.34
N CYS A 238 -3.41 -6.24 -5.51
CA CYS A 238 -2.72 -7.52 -5.37
C CYS A 238 -3.45 -8.49 -4.44
N GLY A 239 -4.23 -7.97 -3.49
CA GLY A 239 -4.90 -8.76 -2.48
C GLY A 239 -3.99 -9.15 -1.33
N SER A 240 -4.57 -9.80 -0.33
CA SER A 240 -3.83 -10.32 0.80
C SER A 240 -2.98 -11.53 0.35
N PRO A 241 -1.77 -11.71 0.91
CA PRO A 241 -0.91 -12.83 0.58
C PRO A 241 -1.37 -14.15 1.21
N ILE A 242 -2.19 -14.08 2.26
CA ILE A 242 -2.81 -15.24 2.92
C ILE A 242 -4.32 -15.00 3.06
N PRO A 243 -5.17 -16.03 3.15
CA PRO A 243 -6.61 -15.84 3.38
C PRO A 243 -6.84 -15.17 4.75
N LEU A 244 -7.55 -14.03 4.77
CA LEU A 244 -7.82 -13.27 6.00
C LEU A 244 -9.22 -13.49 6.56
N SER A 245 -10.12 -14.06 5.76
CA SER A 245 -11.46 -14.53 6.14
C SER A 245 -11.77 -15.87 5.47
N PHE A 246 -12.74 -16.61 6.02
CA PHE A 246 -13.11 -17.93 5.51
C PHE A 246 -13.66 -17.90 4.09
N ASP A 247 -14.34 -16.82 3.69
CA ASP A 247 -14.83 -16.66 2.34
C ASP A 247 -13.70 -16.55 1.32
N GLU A 248 -12.45 -16.28 1.72
CA GLU A 248 -11.28 -16.29 0.84
C GLU A 248 -10.59 -17.66 0.72
N CYS A 249 -10.92 -18.63 1.55
CA CYS A 249 -10.32 -19.96 1.49
C CYS A 249 -10.64 -20.65 0.15
N GLY A 250 -9.65 -21.35 -0.41
CA GLY A 250 -9.76 -21.99 -1.73
C GLY A 250 -9.62 -21.03 -2.92
N LYS A 251 -9.50 -19.72 -2.68
CA LYS A 251 -9.14 -18.74 -3.71
C LYS A 251 -7.63 -18.57 -3.79
N SER A 252 -7.13 -18.32 -4.99
CA SER A 252 -5.70 -18.02 -5.20
C SER A 252 -5.28 -16.73 -4.49
N LYS A 253 -4.05 -16.71 -4.01
CA LYS A 253 -3.39 -15.58 -3.36
C LYS A 253 -2.17 -15.19 -4.19
N TYR A 254 -1.90 -13.90 -4.31
CA TYR A 254 -0.93 -13.39 -5.28
C TYR A 254 -0.06 -12.27 -4.69
N VAL A 255 1.14 -12.18 -5.23
CA VAL A 255 1.96 -10.97 -5.24
C VAL A 255 2.26 -10.67 -6.70
N HIS A 256 2.11 -9.41 -7.13
CA HIS A 256 2.34 -9.05 -8.53
C HIS A 256 3.81 -8.72 -8.74
N LEU A 257 4.49 -9.48 -9.60
CA LEU A 257 5.73 -9.05 -10.21
C LEU A 257 5.39 -8.11 -11.38
N VAL A 258 5.89 -6.88 -11.32
CA VAL A 258 5.64 -5.81 -12.30
C VAL A 258 6.95 -5.36 -12.92
#